data_AF-A0A3R6FG87-F1
#
_entry.id   AF-A0A3R6FG87-F1
#
_cell.length_a   1.000
_cell.length_b   1.000
_cell.length_c   1.000
_cell.angle_alpha   90.00
_cell.angle_beta   90.00
_cell.angle_gamma   90.00
#
_symmetry.space_group_name_H-M   'P 1'
#
loop_
_entity.id
_entity.type
_entity.pdbx_description
1 polymer ?
#
loop_
_entity_poly.entity_id
_entity_poly.type
_entity_poly.pdbx_seq_one_letter_code
_entity_poly.pdbx_strand_id
1 'polypeptide(L)'
;MAVTKTHPIKSTLKAAIDYICNPEKTDGKLLVSSYGCAAETADIEFSWTRRHAIDKGTNLGRHLIQAFQPGEVTPEQAHEIGMELAKEILGGKYEFVLTTHIDKDHVHNHLIFNAVSFADHKHYHSNKRSYHYIRRTSDRLCKEHGLSVIIPGQDKGKSYIEHQATQNGTSYKAKLKAAIDRLLPACSNLEELLRRLQREGYEIKRGKYISARAPDQERFTRLKTLGVDYTEEALTARIAGRSRPSRQPKRQDGKISLLIDIQNNIKAQQSAGFTHWAKLNNLKQAAKTMNFLTEHGIGSYGELESKLTALSARRDTAHAEIKRIESRSAELALVMKHAGTYRQLKPLYDRYRRSNDKEKFLRGHEGEIILFEAATRELKRMGAVPLPTTESMKTELANLNAEKERLLAEYKAARTEAQEYDTVKQNVDALLTVPKEQEQQRRHELE
;
A
#
# COMPACT_ATOMS: atom_id res chain seq x y z
N MET A 1 5.52 -17.77 -3.38
CA MET A 1 4.78 -16.69 -2.71
C MET A 1 5.67 -15.91 -1.75
N ALA A 2 5.91 -14.64 -2.06
CA ALA A 2 6.72 -13.77 -1.22
C ALA A 2 6.02 -13.38 0.10
N VAL A 3 6.78 -13.33 1.20
CA VAL A 3 6.31 -12.94 2.54
C VAL A 3 7.20 -11.86 3.10
N THR A 4 6.60 -10.82 3.68
CA THR A 4 7.33 -9.75 4.37
C THR A 4 7.16 -9.83 5.89
N LYS A 5 8.19 -9.46 6.65
CA LYS A 5 8.18 -9.30 8.12
C LYS A 5 9.02 -8.11 8.53
N THR A 6 8.59 -7.30 9.49
CA THR A 6 9.38 -6.17 9.99
C THR A 6 9.38 -6.05 11.50
N HIS A 7 10.53 -5.71 12.07
CA HIS A 7 10.70 -5.47 13.50
C HIS A 7 11.71 -4.33 13.79
N PRO A 8 11.58 -3.63 14.92
CA PRO A 8 12.52 -2.56 15.30
C PRO A 8 13.83 -3.12 15.87
N ILE A 9 14.92 -2.37 15.69
CA ILE A 9 16.22 -2.60 16.33
C ILE A 9 16.42 -1.54 17.41
N LYS A 10 16.68 -1.94 18.67
CA LYS A 10 16.73 -1.02 19.82
C LYS A 10 18.13 -0.79 20.42
N SER A 11 19.05 -1.74 20.29
CA SER A 11 20.37 -1.65 20.96
C SER A 11 21.53 -2.17 20.11
N THR A 12 21.35 -3.25 19.37
CA THR A 12 22.45 -3.97 18.68
C THR A 12 22.49 -3.72 17.16
N LEU A 13 22.48 -2.44 16.75
CA LEU A 13 22.45 -2.09 15.31
C LEU A 13 23.67 -2.63 14.55
N LYS A 14 24.89 -2.42 15.07
CA LYS A 14 26.12 -2.92 14.45
C LYS A 14 26.09 -4.45 14.27
N ALA A 15 25.78 -5.18 15.33
CA ALA A 15 25.70 -6.64 15.25
C ALA A 15 24.62 -7.12 14.27
N ALA A 16 23.49 -6.41 14.15
CA ALA A 16 22.46 -6.74 13.17
C ALA A 16 22.93 -6.51 11.73
N ILE A 17 23.67 -5.42 11.47
CA ILE A 17 24.27 -5.13 10.16
C ILE A 17 25.35 -6.17 9.83
N ASP A 18 26.27 -6.42 10.75
CA ASP A 18 27.34 -7.41 10.60
C ASP A 18 26.77 -8.82 10.32
N TYR A 19 25.65 -9.19 10.99
CA TYR A 19 24.95 -10.45 10.75
C TYR A 19 24.38 -10.56 9.34
N ILE A 20 23.71 -9.51 8.84
CA ILE A 20 23.11 -9.57 7.50
C ILE A 20 24.17 -9.49 6.39
N CYS A 21 25.32 -8.86 6.65
CA CYS A 21 26.45 -8.75 5.71
C CYS A 21 27.43 -9.93 5.77
N ASN A 22 27.07 -11.04 6.42
CA ASN A 22 27.94 -12.22 6.51
C ASN A 22 28.28 -12.74 5.09
N PRO A 23 29.58 -12.81 4.70
CA PRO A 23 30.01 -13.27 3.38
C PRO A 23 29.53 -14.68 3.02
N GLU A 24 29.45 -15.59 4.00
CA GLU A 24 29.00 -16.99 3.78
C GLU A 24 27.55 -17.05 3.30
N LYS A 25 26.76 -16.02 3.61
CA LYS A 25 25.32 -15.95 3.29
C LYS A 25 25.03 -15.13 2.05
N THR A 26 25.98 -14.33 1.58
CA THR A 26 25.76 -13.23 0.63
C THR A 26 26.62 -13.34 -0.62
N ASP A 27 27.03 -14.57 -0.96
CA ASP A 27 27.91 -14.88 -2.09
C ASP A 27 29.18 -14.02 -2.07
N GLY A 28 29.95 -14.10 -0.98
CA GLY A 28 31.19 -13.33 -0.83
C GLY A 28 30.98 -11.81 -0.75
N LYS A 29 29.78 -11.36 -0.33
CA LYS A 29 29.29 -9.97 -0.30
C LYS A 29 28.85 -9.38 -1.65
N LEU A 30 28.78 -10.16 -2.73
CA LEU A 30 28.24 -9.67 -4.01
C LEU A 30 26.77 -9.27 -3.90
N LEU A 31 26.03 -9.88 -2.97
CA LEU A 31 24.62 -9.59 -2.71
C LEU A 31 24.43 -8.60 -1.55
N VAL A 32 25.32 -7.61 -1.41
CA VAL A 32 25.25 -6.54 -0.41
C VAL A 32 25.21 -5.19 -1.11
N SER A 33 24.12 -4.44 -0.88
CA SER A 33 23.94 -3.08 -1.38
C SER A 33 23.62 -2.14 -0.24
N SER A 34 24.01 -0.87 -0.36
CA SER A 34 23.65 0.17 0.61
C SER A 34 23.25 1.47 -0.09
N TYR A 35 22.49 2.31 0.62
CA TYR A 35 22.05 3.61 0.13
C TYR A 35 22.22 4.66 1.22
N GLY A 36 22.76 5.81 0.83
CA GLY A 36 23.06 6.91 1.73
C GLY A 36 24.09 6.58 2.81
N CYS A 37 24.72 5.40 2.80
CA CYS A 37 25.78 4.98 3.71
C CYS A 37 26.65 3.90 3.05
N ALA A 38 27.81 3.61 3.63
CA ALA A 38 28.55 2.39 3.34
C ALA A 38 28.16 1.26 4.31
N ALA A 39 28.06 0.02 3.81
CA ALA A 39 27.60 -1.11 4.62
C ALA A 39 28.48 -1.34 5.86
N GLU A 40 29.79 -1.09 5.76
CA GLU A 40 30.78 -1.26 6.82
C GLU A 40 30.66 -0.23 7.93
N THR A 41 30.14 0.97 7.62
CA THR A 41 30.07 2.12 8.53
C THR A 41 28.63 2.58 8.79
N ALA A 42 27.65 1.79 8.37
CA ALA A 42 26.25 2.14 8.41
C ALA A 42 25.75 2.41 9.84
N ASP A 43 26.27 1.71 10.86
CA ASP A 43 25.91 1.98 12.27
C ASP A 43 26.38 3.37 12.74
N ILE A 44 27.59 3.78 12.35
CA ILE A 44 28.16 5.11 12.64
C ILE A 44 27.35 6.20 11.91
N GLU A 45 27.08 5.99 10.61
CA GLU A 45 26.31 6.92 9.79
C GLU A 45 24.85 7.06 10.27
N PHE A 46 24.20 5.95 10.61
CA PHE A 46 22.83 6.00 11.14
C PHE A 46 22.81 6.77 12.45
N SER A 47 23.78 6.51 13.33
CA SER A 47 23.95 7.21 14.60
C SER A 47 24.13 8.71 14.38
N TRP A 48 24.98 9.10 13.42
CA TRP A 48 25.22 10.49 13.05
C TRP A 48 23.93 11.20 12.59
N THR A 49 23.20 10.62 11.66
CA THR A 49 21.91 11.17 11.20
C THR A 49 20.91 11.29 12.35
N ARG A 50 20.83 10.29 13.23
CA ARG A 50 19.93 10.31 14.39
C ARG A 50 20.25 11.40 15.42
N ARG A 51 21.50 11.89 15.50
CA ARG A 51 21.86 13.02 16.40
C ARG A 51 21.16 14.33 16.04
N HIS A 52 20.69 14.45 14.79
CA HIS A 52 20.02 15.64 14.28
C HIS A 52 18.50 15.63 14.48
N ALA A 53 17.93 14.50 14.93
CA ALA A 53 16.51 14.42 15.26
C ALA A 53 16.20 15.15 16.57
N ILE A 54 15.04 15.82 16.64
CA ILE A 54 14.56 16.52 17.86
C ILE A 54 14.41 15.54 19.03
N ASP A 55 13.76 14.41 18.77
CA ASP A 55 13.71 13.26 19.67
C ASP A 55 14.51 12.13 19.02
N LYS A 56 15.41 11.48 19.77
CA LYS A 56 16.19 10.34 19.25
C LYS A 56 15.34 9.08 19.12
N GLY A 57 14.23 8.99 19.85
CA GLY A 57 13.41 7.80 19.95
C GLY A 57 14.16 6.59 20.51
N THR A 58 13.47 5.47 20.66
CA THR A 58 14.03 4.22 21.21
C THR A 58 14.50 3.22 20.16
N ASN A 59 14.22 3.48 18.87
CA ASN A 59 14.61 2.61 17.78
C ASN A 59 15.84 3.19 17.08
N LEU A 60 16.88 2.37 16.92
CA LEU A 60 18.10 2.69 16.17
C LEU A 60 17.89 2.51 14.67
N GLY A 61 17.04 1.55 14.30
CA GLY A 61 16.71 1.22 12.93
C GLY A 61 15.56 0.23 12.86
N ARG A 62 15.25 -0.25 11.67
CA ARG A 62 14.27 -1.30 11.44
C ARG A 62 14.86 -2.37 10.54
N HIS A 63 14.47 -3.60 10.80
CA HIS A 63 14.80 -4.75 9.97
C HIS A 63 13.53 -5.21 9.24
N LEU A 64 13.58 -5.22 7.92
CA LEU A 64 12.58 -5.80 7.04
C LEU A 64 13.18 -7.05 6.40
N ILE A 65 12.41 -8.14 6.41
CA ILE A 65 12.72 -9.40 5.76
C ILE A 65 11.70 -9.60 4.64
N GLN A 66 12.16 -9.95 3.45
CA GLN A 66 11.34 -10.34 2.31
C GLN A 66 11.81 -11.73 1.85
N ALA A 67 11.01 -12.76 2.12
CA ALA A 67 11.32 -14.14 1.76
C ALA A 67 10.55 -14.55 0.51
N PHE A 68 11.15 -15.36 -0.35
CA PHE A 68 10.55 -15.87 -1.59
C PHE A 68 10.31 -17.38 -1.49
N GLN A 69 9.54 -17.96 -2.40
CA GLN A 69 9.35 -19.41 -2.41
C GLN A 69 10.62 -20.12 -2.90
N PRO A 70 10.95 -21.29 -2.32
CA PRO A 70 12.03 -22.13 -2.84
C PRO A 70 11.91 -22.35 -4.34
N GLY A 71 13.01 -22.14 -5.08
CA GLY A 71 13.10 -22.36 -6.53
C GLY A 71 12.34 -21.36 -7.42
N GLU A 72 11.71 -20.34 -6.84
CA GLU A 72 10.91 -19.36 -7.59
C GLU A 72 11.73 -18.17 -8.12
N VAL A 73 12.84 -17.82 -7.45
CA VAL A 73 13.61 -16.61 -7.74
C VAL A 73 15.11 -16.90 -7.66
N THR A 74 15.92 -16.27 -8.51
CA THR A 74 17.38 -16.28 -8.37
C THR A 74 17.83 -15.28 -7.30
N PRO A 75 19.03 -15.43 -6.70
CA PRO A 75 19.56 -14.47 -5.73
C PRO A 75 19.65 -13.03 -6.29
N GLU A 76 20.05 -12.87 -7.55
CA GLU A 76 20.21 -11.57 -8.21
C GLU A 76 18.85 -10.91 -8.42
N GLN A 77 17.87 -11.66 -8.93
CA GLN A 77 16.51 -11.16 -9.13
C GLN A 77 15.85 -10.82 -7.78
N ALA A 78 16.07 -11.62 -6.76
CA ALA A 78 15.62 -11.30 -5.40
C ALA A 78 16.25 -10.00 -4.92
N HIS A 79 17.56 -9.82 -5.11
CA HIS A 79 18.27 -8.59 -4.73
C HIS A 79 17.71 -7.36 -5.44
N GLU A 80 17.47 -7.46 -6.75
CA GLU A 80 16.86 -6.40 -7.57
C GLU A 80 15.48 -6.00 -7.03
N ILE A 81 14.59 -6.97 -6.82
CA ILE A 81 13.26 -6.74 -6.22
C ILE A 81 13.38 -6.10 -4.84
N GLY A 82 14.37 -6.51 -4.04
CA GLY A 82 14.67 -5.94 -2.73
C GLY A 82 15.07 -4.47 -2.81
N MET A 83 15.88 -4.09 -3.80
CA MET A 83 16.30 -2.71 -4.05
C MET A 83 15.13 -1.84 -4.50
N GLU A 84 14.28 -2.34 -5.41
CA GLU A 84 13.06 -1.66 -5.83
C GLU A 84 12.12 -1.41 -4.64
N LEU A 85 11.90 -2.44 -3.82
CA LEU A 85 11.09 -2.35 -2.61
C LEU A 85 11.66 -1.30 -1.65
N ALA A 86 12.97 -1.33 -1.37
CA ALA A 86 13.64 -0.38 -0.48
C ALA A 86 13.50 1.07 -0.97
N LYS A 87 13.78 1.31 -2.26
CA LYS A 87 13.65 2.63 -2.89
C LYS A 87 12.23 3.19 -2.75
N GLU A 88 11.22 2.36 -3.01
CA GLU A 88 9.82 2.78 -2.95
C GLU A 88 9.35 3.06 -1.51
N ILE A 89 9.59 2.15 -0.56
CA ILE A 89 9.05 2.29 0.80
C ILE A 89 9.80 3.32 1.66
N LEU A 90 11.05 3.62 1.32
CA LEU A 90 11.90 4.59 2.03
C LEU A 90 11.95 5.94 1.31
N GLY A 91 11.51 6.00 0.04
CA GLY A 91 11.42 7.24 -0.74
C GLY A 91 12.75 7.98 -0.90
N GLY A 92 13.87 7.25 -0.84
CA GLY A 92 15.22 7.83 -0.96
C GLY A 92 15.66 8.72 0.20
N LYS A 93 15.02 8.64 1.37
CA LYS A 93 15.26 9.55 2.52
C LYS A 93 15.91 8.90 3.74
N TYR A 94 16.07 7.58 3.74
CA TYR A 94 16.63 6.81 4.85
C TYR A 94 17.86 6.08 4.38
N GLU A 95 18.91 6.08 5.20
CA GLU A 95 20.03 5.18 4.95
C GLU A 95 19.58 3.74 5.11
N PHE A 96 20.09 2.84 4.27
CA PHE A 96 19.81 1.42 4.40
C PHE A 96 20.95 0.53 3.91
N VAL A 97 20.95 -0.70 4.40
CA VAL A 97 21.74 -1.83 3.92
C VAL A 97 20.78 -2.95 3.54
N LEU A 98 20.86 -3.41 2.29
CA LEU A 98 20.14 -4.55 1.75
C LEU A 98 21.11 -5.70 1.51
N THR A 99 20.74 -6.89 1.96
CA THR A 99 21.48 -8.12 1.66
C THR A 99 20.53 -9.21 1.19
N THR A 100 21.01 -10.11 0.34
CA THR A 100 20.26 -11.31 -0.07
C THR A 100 20.96 -12.54 0.47
N HIS A 101 20.23 -13.34 1.25
CA HIS A 101 20.72 -14.54 1.90
C HIS A 101 20.38 -15.78 1.06
N ILE A 102 21.39 -16.61 0.85
CA ILE A 102 21.33 -17.88 0.08
C ILE A 102 21.69 -19.11 0.94
N ASP A 103 21.83 -18.93 2.26
CA ASP A 103 22.28 -19.95 3.22
C ASP A 103 21.18 -20.93 3.68
N LYS A 104 19.97 -20.83 3.11
CA LYS A 104 18.80 -21.63 3.49
C LYS A 104 18.09 -22.18 2.25
N ASP A 105 17.13 -23.06 2.48
CA ASP A 105 16.27 -23.65 1.44
C ASP A 105 15.51 -22.62 0.57
N HIS A 106 15.46 -21.34 0.99
CA HIS A 106 14.85 -20.26 0.22
C HIS A 106 15.68 -18.97 0.27
N VAL A 107 15.69 -18.28 -0.86
CA VAL A 107 16.25 -16.94 -1.00
C VAL A 107 15.41 -15.94 -0.21
N HIS A 108 16.08 -15.05 0.53
CA HIS A 108 15.41 -13.99 1.26
C HIS A 108 16.28 -12.74 1.39
N ASN A 109 15.64 -11.58 1.30
CA ASN A 109 16.28 -10.30 1.51
C ASN A 109 16.18 -9.84 2.97
N HIS A 110 17.25 -9.22 3.44
CA HIS A 110 17.31 -8.47 4.68
C HIS A 110 17.60 -7.01 4.38
N LEU A 111 16.66 -6.13 4.71
CA LEU A 111 16.79 -4.67 4.60
C LEU A 111 16.83 -4.07 6.00
N ILE A 112 17.98 -3.54 6.41
CA ILE A 112 18.11 -2.73 7.63
C ILE A 112 18.18 -1.26 7.23
N PHE A 113 17.27 -0.44 7.76
CA PHE A 113 17.23 0.99 7.45
C PHE A 113 17.13 1.86 8.71
N ASN A 114 17.61 3.10 8.61
CA ASN A 114 17.65 4.04 9.71
C ASN A 114 16.22 4.37 10.17
N ALA A 115 16.03 4.52 11.49
CA ALA A 115 14.75 4.94 12.06
C ALA A 115 14.46 6.42 11.77
N VAL A 116 15.47 7.22 11.44
CA VAL A 116 15.38 8.67 11.16
C VAL A 116 15.81 8.95 9.73
N SER A 117 15.08 9.82 9.04
CA SER A 117 15.40 10.26 7.69
C SER A 117 16.56 11.26 7.71
N PHE A 118 17.52 11.14 6.79
CA PHE A 118 18.59 12.12 6.64
C PHE A 118 18.14 13.39 5.91
N ALA A 119 16.97 13.37 5.28
CA ALA A 119 16.46 14.49 4.50
C ALA A 119 15.73 15.53 5.37
N ASP A 120 14.98 15.08 6.37
CA ASP A 120 14.13 15.94 7.22
C ASP A 120 14.26 15.64 8.72
N HIS A 121 15.11 14.69 9.10
CA HIS A 121 15.34 14.26 10.49
C HIS A 121 14.09 13.79 11.24
N LYS A 122 13.05 13.39 10.48
CA LYS A 122 11.82 12.80 11.04
C LYS A 122 11.94 11.28 11.17
N HIS A 123 11.20 10.73 12.13
CA HIS A 123 11.12 9.29 12.38
C HIS A 123 10.30 8.57 11.32
N TYR A 124 10.71 7.34 11.01
CA TYR A 124 9.92 6.41 10.23
C TYR A 124 8.65 6.00 10.99
N HIS A 125 7.49 6.30 10.40
CA HIS A 125 6.20 6.01 11.00
C HIS A 125 5.76 4.54 10.79
N SER A 126 6.28 3.64 11.63
CA SER A 126 5.87 2.24 11.64
C SER A 126 4.53 2.01 12.32
N ASN A 127 3.50 1.72 11.52
CA ASN A 127 2.17 1.30 11.97
C ASN A 127 1.56 0.26 11.01
N LYS A 128 0.36 -0.25 11.35
CA LYS A 128 -0.34 -1.25 10.53
C LYS A 128 -0.55 -0.81 9.07
N ARG A 129 -0.82 0.49 8.83
CA ARG A 129 -0.99 1.04 7.48
C ARG A 129 0.32 1.01 6.69
N SER A 130 1.43 1.42 7.30
CA SER A 130 2.75 1.36 6.67
C SER A 130 3.17 -0.08 6.34
N TYR A 131 2.86 -1.05 7.22
CA TYR A 131 3.15 -2.45 6.97
C TYR A 131 2.31 -3.03 5.82
N HIS A 132 1.01 -2.71 5.77
CA HIS A 132 0.18 -3.09 4.62
C HIS A 132 0.62 -2.42 3.31
N TYR A 133 1.23 -1.24 3.38
CA TYR A 133 1.85 -0.63 2.21
C TYR A 133 3.06 -1.44 1.74
N ILE A 134 4.02 -1.76 2.63
CA ILE A 134 5.17 -2.62 2.32
C ILE A 134 4.73 -3.93 1.68
N ARG A 135 3.75 -4.61 2.29
CA ARG A 135 3.24 -5.88 1.76
C ARG A 135 2.66 -5.72 0.35
N ARG A 136 1.79 -4.73 0.12
CA ARG A 136 1.19 -4.51 -1.20
C ARG A 136 2.23 -4.12 -2.25
N THR A 137 3.24 -3.35 -1.88
CA THR A 137 4.36 -3.02 -2.77
C THR A 137 5.17 -4.28 -3.09
N SER A 138 5.55 -5.08 -2.10
CA SER A 138 6.25 -6.35 -2.33
C SER A 138 5.43 -7.29 -3.23
N ASP A 139 4.14 -7.47 -2.95
CA ASP A 139 3.24 -8.31 -3.76
C ASP A 139 3.18 -7.77 -5.20
N ARG A 140 3.04 -6.45 -5.39
CA ARG A 140 3.00 -5.85 -6.73
C ARG A 140 4.31 -6.08 -7.50
N LEU A 141 5.47 -5.80 -6.88
CA LEU A 141 6.78 -5.99 -7.51
C LEU A 141 7.02 -7.46 -7.87
N CYS A 142 6.70 -8.38 -6.97
CA CYS A 142 6.79 -9.82 -7.27
C CYS A 142 5.95 -10.19 -8.50
N LYS A 143 4.72 -9.66 -8.61
CA LYS A 143 3.86 -9.90 -9.79
C LYS A 143 4.43 -9.31 -11.08
N GLU A 144 4.97 -8.10 -11.01
CA GLU A 144 5.60 -7.41 -12.16
C GLU A 144 6.81 -8.21 -12.68
N HIS A 145 7.55 -8.87 -11.77
CA HIS A 145 8.66 -9.76 -12.07
C HIS A 145 8.24 -11.21 -12.36
N GLY A 146 6.94 -11.49 -12.55
CA GLY A 146 6.43 -12.82 -12.91
C GLY A 146 6.38 -13.85 -11.77
N LEU A 147 6.59 -13.43 -10.52
CA LEU A 147 6.57 -14.30 -9.34
C LEU A 147 5.16 -14.46 -8.78
N SER A 148 4.93 -15.56 -8.05
CA SER A 148 3.65 -15.83 -7.38
C SER A 148 3.43 -14.92 -6.17
N VAL A 149 2.20 -14.43 -6.05
CA VAL A 149 1.79 -13.46 -5.03
C VAL A 149 0.59 -13.94 -4.26
N ILE A 150 0.51 -13.54 -2.99
CA ILE A 150 -0.68 -13.83 -2.17
C ILE A 150 -1.81 -12.91 -2.64
N ILE A 151 -2.70 -13.42 -3.47
CA ILE A 151 -3.95 -12.71 -3.83
C ILE A 151 -4.75 -12.55 -2.52
N PRO A 152 -5.00 -11.31 -2.04
CA PRO A 152 -5.87 -11.12 -0.90
C PRO A 152 -7.27 -11.59 -1.32
N GLY A 153 -7.72 -12.73 -0.77
CA GLY A 153 -9.12 -13.11 -0.90
C GLY A 153 -10.01 -11.95 -0.42
N GLN A 154 -11.11 -11.69 -1.13
CA GLN A 154 -12.16 -10.76 -0.65
C GLN A 154 -12.75 -11.20 0.69
N ASP A 155 -12.59 -12.47 1.01
CA ASP A 155 -12.78 -12.96 2.36
C ASP A 155 -11.60 -12.50 3.21
N LYS A 156 -11.86 -11.53 4.09
CA LYS A 156 -11.17 -11.53 5.38
C LYS A 156 -11.34 -12.95 5.91
N GLY A 157 -10.30 -13.76 5.79
CA GLY A 157 -10.33 -15.14 6.26
C GLY A 157 -10.94 -15.12 7.64
N LYS A 158 -12.06 -15.84 7.82
CA LYS A 158 -12.62 -16.05 9.14
C LYS A 158 -11.45 -16.47 10.02
N SER A 159 -11.30 -15.86 11.20
CA SER A 159 -10.33 -16.37 12.18
C SER A 159 -10.53 -17.89 12.25
N TYR A 160 -9.46 -18.68 12.30
CA TYR A 160 -9.54 -20.14 12.40
C TYR A 160 -10.61 -20.58 13.42
N ILE A 161 -10.69 -19.85 14.54
CA ILE A 161 -11.69 -20.00 15.60
C ILE A 161 -13.12 -19.67 15.12
N GLU A 162 -13.31 -18.61 14.34
CA GLU A 162 -14.62 -18.21 13.79
C GLU A 162 -15.10 -19.17 12.69
N HIS A 163 -14.19 -19.74 11.89
CA HIS A 163 -14.50 -20.79 10.92
C HIS A 163 -14.92 -22.09 11.61
N GLN A 164 -14.11 -22.54 12.58
CA GLN A 164 -14.34 -23.77 13.35
C GLN A 164 -15.63 -23.68 14.19
N ALA A 165 -15.90 -22.54 14.83
CA ALA A 165 -17.13 -22.33 15.59
C ALA A 165 -18.38 -22.24 14.71
N THR A 166 -18.24 -21.84 13.44
CA THR A 166 -19.37 -21.84 12.50
C THR A 166 -19.67 -23.26 12.00
N GLN A 167 -18.66 -24.08 11.70
CA GLN A 167 -18.86 -25.48 11.31
C GLN A 167 -19.35 -26.35 12.47
N ASN A 168 -18.92 -26.07 13.70
CA ASN A 168 -19.37 -26.80 14.90
C ASN A 168 -20.69 -26.26 15.48
N GLY A 169 -21.33 -25.24 14.87
CA GLY A 169 -22.58 -24.64 15.38
C GLY A 169 -22.45 -23.84 16.68
N THR A 170 -21.22 -23.57 17.15
CA THR A 170 -20.92 -22.89 18.42
C THR A 170 -20.73 -21.37 18.29
N SER A 171 -20.93 -20.78 17.11
CA SER A 171 -20.77 -19.35 16.89
C SER A 171 -21.78 -18.50 17.68
N TYR A 172 -21.34 -17.90 18.80
CA TYR A 172 -22.16 -16.97 19.60
C TYR A 172 -22.71 -15.80 18.78
N LYS A 173 -21.95 -15.29 17.79
CA LYS A 173 -22.43 -14.23 16.89
C LYS A 173 -23.59 -14.72 16.02
N ALA A 174 -23.53 -15.94 15.50
CA ALA A 174 -24.61 -16.51 14.70
C ALA A 174 -25.86 -16.77 15.54
N LYS A 175 -25.68 -17.34 16.75
CA LYS A 175 -26.77 -17.57 17.72
C LYS A 175 -27.47 -16.26 18.10
N LEU A 176 -26.70 -15.22 18.40
CA LEU A 176 -27.24 -13.89 18.72
C LEU A 176 -27.98 -13.26 17.52
N LYS A 177 -27.44 -13.37 16.29
CA LYS A 177 -28.16 -12.93 15.08
C LYS A 177 -29.49 -13.64 14.89
N ALA A 178 -29.52 -14.96 15.07
CA ALA A 178 -30.72 -15.76 14.95
C ALA A 178 -31.76 -15.40 16.03
N ALA A 179 -31.32 -15.22 17.28
CA ALA A 179 -32.18 -14.76 18.37
C ALA A 179 -32.77 -13.38 18.07
N ILE A 180 -31.93 -12.41 17.64
CA ILE A 180 -32.40 -11.08 17.22
C ILE A 180 -33.41 -11.20 16.09
N ASP A 181 -33.10 -11.92 15.01
CA ASP A 181 -33.98 -12.02 13.84
C ASP A 181 -35.32 -12.72 14.15
N ARG A 182 -35.33 -13.66 15.10
CA ARG A 182 -36.55 -14.33 15.59
C ARG A 182 -37.41 -13.42 16.46
N LEU A 183 -36.79 -12.61 17.33
CA LEU A 183 -37.51 -11.76 18.29
C LEU A 183 -37.99 -10.45 17.68
N LEU A 184 -37.22 -9.89 16.74
CA LEU A 184 -37.44 -8.55 16.18
C LEU A 184 -38.85 -8.30 15.64
N PRO A 185 -39.52 -9.24 14.92
CA PRO A 185 -40.85 -9.00 14.35
C PRO A 185 -41.94 -8.70 15.39
N ALA A 186 -41.75 -9.14 16.63
CA ALA A 186 -42.73 -8.98 17.70
C ALA A 186 -42.36 -7.87 18.70
N CYS A 187 -41.33 -7.06 18.40
CA CYS A 187 -40.88 -5.94 19.22
C CYS A 187 -41.41 -4.61 18.67
N SER A 188 -41.91 -3.74 19.56
CA SER A 188 -42.39 -2.40 19.21
C SER A 188 -41.29 -1.33 19.22
N ASN A 189 -40.18 -1.58 19.90
CA ASN A 189 -39.00 -0.71 19.96
C ASN A 189 -37.75 -1.50 20.37
N LEU A 190 -36.58 -0.85 20.31
CA LEU A 190 -35.30 -1.47 20.63
C LEU A 190 -35.22 -1.93 22.10
N GLU A 191 -35.86 -1.22 23.03
CA GLU A 191 -35.91 -1.61 24.44
C GLU A 191 -36.58 -2.97 24.65
N GLU A 192 -37.68 -3.20 23.94
CA GLU A 192 -38.42 -4.46 24.01
C GLU A 192 -37.59 -5.64 23.46
N LEU A 193 -36.82 -5.42 22.39
CA LEU A 193 -35.88 -6.42 21.89
C LEU A 193 -34.83 -6.80 22.93
N LEU A 194 -34.26 -5.82 23.63
CA LEU A 194 -33.22 -6.05 24.63
C LEU A 194 -33.76 -6.77 25.86
N ARG A 195 -34.98 -6.42 26.33
CA ARG A 195 -35.66 -7.14 27.41
C ARG A 195 -35.94 -8.59 27.03
N ARG A 196 -36.35 -8.86 25.80
CA ARG A 196 -36.58 -10.23 25.33
C ARG A 196 -35.29 -11.03 25.22
N LEU A 197 -34.20 -10.42 24.76
CA LEU A 197 -32.88 -11.06 24.80
C LEU A 197 -32.44 -11.37 26.23
N GLN A 198 -32.69 -10.49 27.20
CA GLN A 198 -32.41 -10.76 28.62
C GLN A 198 -33.23 -11.93 29.17
N ARG A 199 -34.51 -12.04 28.77
CA ARG A 199 -35.36 -13.20 29.13
C ARG A 199 -34.85 -14.52 28.56
N GLU A 200 -34.12 -14.48 27.44
CA GLU A 200 -33.45 -15.65 26.85
C GLU A 200 -32.03 -15.89 27.40
N GLY A 201 -31.65 -15.18 28.47
CA GLY A 201 -30.40 -15.37 29.18
C GLY A 201 -29.22 -14.55 28.65
N TYR A 202 -29.44 -13.62 27.72
CA TYR A 202 -28.37 -12.71 27.29
C TYR A 202 -28.16 -11.58 28.29
N GLU A 203 -26.94 -11.43 28.78
CA GLU A 203 -26.55 -10.25 29.54
C GLU A 203 -26.33 -9.06 28.60
N ILE A 204 -26.99 -7.94 28.88
CA ILE A 204 -26.94 -6.73 28.05
C ILE A 204 -26.16 -5.64 28.76
N LYS A 205 -25.12 -5.13 28.10
CA LYS A 205 -24.34 -3.97 28.56
C LYS A 205 -24.55 -2.78 27.64
N ARG A 206 -24.94 -1.65 28.25
CA ARG A 206 -25.06 -0.35 27.58
C ARG A 206 -23.81 0.48 27.83
N GLY A 207 -23.24 1.01 26.76
CA GLY A 207 -22.10 1.91 26.78
C GLY A 207 -22.10 2.69 25.48
N LYS A 208 -20.92 3.03 24.93
CA LYS A 208 -20.82 3.62 23.58
C LYS A 208 -21.49 2.78 22.47
N TYR A 209 -21.60 1.46 22.69
CA TYR A 209 -22.32 0.52 21.83
C TYR A 209 -23.02 -0.52 22.68
N ILE A 210 -24.25 -0.90 22.31
CA ILE A 210 -24.98 -1.99 22.94
C ILE A 210 -24.25 -3.30 22.68
N SER A 211 -24.03 -4.07 23.75
CA SER A 211 -23.35 -5.36 23.70
C SER A 211 -24.15 -6.44 24.42
N ALA A 212 -24.15 -7.65 23.89
CA ALA A 212 -24.83 -8.81 24.45
C ALA A 212 -23.84 -9.96 24.69
N ARG A 213 -24.06 -10.74 25.74
CA ARG A 213 -23.25 -11.90 26.12
C ARG A 213 -24.16 -13.06 26.45
N ALA A 214 -23.97 -14.21 25.80
CA ALA A 214 -24.66 -15.44 26.17
C ALA A 214 -24.09 -16.00 27.50
N PRO A 215 -24.82 -16.86 28.25
CA PRO A 215 -24.37 -17.38 29.54
C PRO A 215 -22.98 -18.01 29.52
N ASP A 216 -22.68 -18.81 28.50
CA ASP A 216 -21.38 -19.52 28.37
C ASP A 216 -20.31 -18.68 27.64
N GLN A 217 -20.58 -17.40 27.37
CA GLN A 217 -19.69 -16.55 26.60
C GLN A 217 -18.83 -15.69 27.54
N GLU A 218 -17.50 -15.83 27.48
CA GLU A 218 -16.60 -15.02 28.33
C GLU A 218 -16.70 -13.51 28.03
N ARG A 219 -16.73 -13.12 26.75
CA ARG A 219 -16.66 -11.72 26.31
C ARG A 219 -17.94 -11.24 25.66
N PHE A 220 -18.33 -10.00 25.96
CA PHE A 220 -19.46 -9.34 25.30
C PHE A 220 -19.25 -9.16 23.79
N THR A 221 -20.32 -9.39 23.02
CA THR A 221 -20.40 -9.12 21.59
C THR A 221 -21.15 -7.82 21.35
N ARG A 222 -20.49 -6.83 20.73
CA ARG A 222 -21.13 -5.57 20.34
C ARG A 222 -22.07 -5.81 19.16
N LEU A 223 -23.30 -5.28 19.22
CA LEU A 223 -24.28 -5.44 18.13
C LEU A 223 -23.73 -4.96 16.77
N LYS A 224 -23.01 -3.82 16.76
CA LYS A 224 -22.35 -3.30 15.54
C LYS A 224 -21.37 -4.27 14.86
N THR A 225 -20.82 -5.24 15.61
CA THR A 225 -19.86 -6.22 15.07
C THR A 225 -20.53 -7.44 14.45
N LEU A 226 -21.86 -7.57 14.60
CA LEU A 226 -22.65 -8.60 13.94
C LEU A 226 -22.84 -8.27 12.45
N GLY A 227 -22.79 -7.00 12.07
CA GLY A 227 -22.89 -6.56 10.67
C GLY A 227 -23.83 -5.37 10.52
N VAL A 228 -23.91 -4.85 9.30
CA VAL A 228 -24.66 -3.62 8.98
C VAL A 228 -26.16 -3.72 9.30
N ASP A 229 -26.73 -4.93 9.31
CA ASP A 229 -28.16 -5.18 9.57
C ASP A 229 -28.53 -5.24 11.06
N TYR A 230 -27.53 -5.18 11.95
CA TYR A 230 -27.69 -5.38 13.39
C TYR A 230 -27.12 -4.20 14.19
N THR A 231 -26.83 -3.07 13.56
CA THR A 231 -26.56 -1.83 14.31
C THR A 231 -27.84 -1.35 15.01
N GLU A 232 -27.70 -0.51 16.02
CA GLU A 232 -28.83 0.00 16.80
C GLU A 232 -29.80 0.77 15.88
N GLU A 233 -29.27 1.55 14.94
CA GLU A 233 -30.01 2.28 13.94
C GLU A 233 -30.71 1.33 12.96
N ALA A 234 -30.02 0.27 12.52
CA ALA A 234 -30.58 -0.72 11.60
C ALA A 234 -31.73 -1.51 12.23
N LEU A 235 -31.58 -1.91 13.50
CA LEU A 235 -32.63 -2.63 14.24
C LEU A 235 -33.84 -1.74 14.51
N THR A 236 -33.62 -0.48 14.91
CA THR A 236 -34.69 0.50 15.10
C THR A 236 -35.44 0.78 13.80
N ALA A 237 -34.72 0.95 12.69
CA ALA A 237 -35.31 1.13 11.36
C ALA A 237 -36.15 -0.09 10.92
N ARG A 238 -35.67 -1.31 11.20
CA ARG A 238 -36.40 -2.56 10.89
C ARG A 238 -37.67 -2.72 11.71
N ILE A 239 -37.65 -2.33 13.00
CA ILE A 239 -38.85 -2.32 13.85
C ILE A 239 -39.89 -1.31 13.31
N ALA A 240 -39.43 -0.16 12.80
CA ALA A 240 -40.27 0.82 12.11
C ALA A 240 -40.71 0.41 10.69
N GLY A 241 -40.57 -0.86 10.32
CA GLY A 241 -41.01 -1.40 9.03
C GLY A 241 -40.07 -1.18 7.84
N ARG A 242 -38.87 -0.60 8.04
CA ARG A 242 -37.90 -0.42 6.94
C ARG A 242 -37.19 -1.73 6.60
N SER A 243 -36.89 -1.92 5.33
CA SER A 243 -36.07 -3.05 4.86
C SER A 243 -34.67 -3.04 5.45
N ARG A 244 -34.07 -4.23 5.61
CA ARG A 244 -32.67 -4.41 6.05
C ARG A 244 -31.73 -3.52 5.23
N PRO A 245 -30.75 -2.82 5.85
CA PRO A 245 -29.75 -2.05 5.11
C PRO A 245 -29.05 -2.85 4.00
N SER A 246 -28.77 -4.13 4.23
CA SER A 246 -28.20 -5.03 3.20
C SER A 246 -29.10 -5.26 1.99
N ARG A 247 -30.41 -5.04 2.13
CA ARG A 247 -31.44 -5.18 1.08
C ARG A 247 -31.86 -3.84 0.48
N GLN A 248 -31.38 -2.72 1.02
CA GLN A 248 -31.66 -1.42 0.42
C GLN A 248 -30.84 -1.25 -0.86
N PRO A 249 -31.42 -0.65 -1.92
CA PRO A 249 -30.66 -0.33 -3.11
C PRO A 249 -29.51 0.60 -2.71
N LYS A 250 -28.28 0.20 -3.06
CA LYS A 250 -27.10 1.06 -2.85
C LYS A 250 -27.33 2.37 -3.60
N ARG A 251 -27.00 3.50 -2.96
CA ARG A 251 -26.90 4.79 -3.66
C ARG A 251 -25.97 4.58 -4.86
N GLN A 252 -26.44 4.95 -6.05
CA GLN A 252 -25.64 4.90 -7.25
C GLN A 252 -24.85 6.20 -7.37
N ASP A 253 -23.55 6.07 -7.55
CA ASP A 253 -22.60 7.19 -7.51
C ASP A 253 -22.60 8.01 -8.82
N GLY A 254 -23.64 7.88 -9.65
CA GLY A 254 -23.75 8.49 -10.98
C GLY A 254 -22.88 7.84 -12.06
N LYS A 255 -21.73 7.29 -11.70
CA LYS A 255 -20.70 6.73 -12.59
C LYS A 255 -21.22 5.72 -13.62
N ILE A 256 -20.57 5.74 -14.78
CA ILE A 256 -20.71 4.72 -15.82
C ILE A 256 -19.96 3.48 -15.37
N SER A 257 -20.60 2.33 -15.53
CA SER A 257 -20.04 1.02 -15.22
C SER A 257 -20.08 0.14 -16.45
N LEU A 258 -19.23 -0.89 -16.46
CA LEU A 258 -19.17 -1.85 -17.54
C LEU A 258 -20.50 -2.57 -17.75
N LEU A 259 -20.85 -2.78 -19.01
CA LEU A 259 -21.95 -3.67 -19.38
C LEU A 259 -21.65 -5.10 -18.93
N ILE A 260 -22.68 -5.79 -18.44
CA ILE A 260 -22.59 -7.18 -18.04
C ILE A 260 -22.74 -8.04 -19.30
N ASP A 261 -21.73 -8.86 -19.60
CA ASP A 261 -21.86 -9.91 -20.62
C ASP A 261 -22.83 -10.99 -20.13
N ILE A 262 -24.10 -10.87 -20.51
CA ILE A 262 -25.17 -11.77 -20.05
C ILE A 262 -24.96 -13.20 -20.57
N GLN A 263 -24.37 -13.36 -21.77
CA GLN A 263 -24.21 -14.66 -22.41
C GLN A 263 -23.18 -15.51 -21.67
N ASN A 264 -22.06 -14.91 -21.26
CA ASN A 264 -20.97 -15.61 -20.57
C ASN A 264 -21.06 -15.54 -19.03
N ASN A 265 -22.08 -14.86 -18.47
CA ASN A 265 -22.21 -14.74 -17.02
C ASN A 265 -22.94 -15.93 -16.40
N ILE A 266 -22.21 -16.72 -15.61
CA ILE A 266 -22.73 -17.90 -14.88
C ILE A 266 -23.99 -17.58 -14.05
N LYS A 267 -24.04 -16.41 -13.38
CA LYS A 267 -25.22 -16.01 -12.59
C LYS A 267 -26.42 -15.67 -13.46
N ALA A 268 -26.21 -15.13 -14.66
CA ALA A 268 -27.28 -14.88 -15.62
C ALA A 268 -27.84 -16.19 -16.17
N GLN A 269 -26.98 -17.14 -16.51
CA GLN A 269 -27.41 -18.47 -16.97
C GLN A 269 -28.23 -19.21 -15.90
N GLN A 270 -27.92 -19.04 -14.61
CA GLN A 270 -28.56 -19.75 -13.50
C GLN A 270 -29.79 -19.04 -12.90
N SER A 271 -30.00 -17.75 -13.17
CA SER A 271 -31.06 -16.97 -12.53
C SER A 271 -31.78 -16.05 -13.50
N ALA A 272 -33.04 -16.38 -13.79
CA ALA A 272 -33.91 -15.54 -14.62
C ALA A 272 -34.07 -14.12 -14.03
N GLY A 273 -34.17 -14.00 -12.70
CA GLY A 273 -34.26 -12.70 -12.02
C GLY A 273 -32.99 -11.86 -12.17
N PHE A 274 -31.81 -12.48 -12.04
CA PHE A 274 -30.54 -11.78 -12.27
C PHE A 274 -30.39 -11.38 -13.74
N THR A 275 -30.79 -12.24 -14.69
CA THR A 275 -30.78 -11.92 -16.12
C THR A 275 -31.67 -10.74 -16.46
N HIS A 276 -32.89 -10.70 -15.94
CA HIS A 276 -33.78 -9.55 -16.12
C HIS A 276 -33.18 -8.26 -15.55
N TRP A 277 -32.63 -8.34 -14.33
CA TRP A 277 -31.94 -7.21 -13.71
C TRP A 277 -30.72 -6.75 -14.53
N ALA A 278 -29.91 -7.68 -15.04
CA ALA A 278 -28.73 -7.39 -15.85
C ALA A 278 -29.10 -6.71 -17.17
N LYS A 279 -30.17 -7.15 -17.85
CA LYS A 279 -30.71 -6.48 -19.04
C LYS A 279 -31.11 -5.03 -18.74
N LEU A 280 -31.87 -4.81 -17.67
CA LEU A 280 -32.28 -3.46 -17.26
C LEU A 280 -31.08 -2.58 -16.85
N ASN A 281 -30.09 -3.16 -16.17
CA ASN A 281 -28.87 -2.47 -15.80
C ASN A 281 -28.05 -2.08 -17.04
N ASN A 282 -27.85 -3.00 -17.99
CA ASN A 282 -27.14 -2.76 -19.23
C ASN A 282 -27.80 -1.65 -20.05
N LEU A 283 -29.13 -1.66 -20.18
CA LEU A 283 -29.88 -0.57 -20.83
C LEU A 283 -29.59 0.79 -20.17
N LYS A 284 -29.59 0.85 -18.83
CA LYS A 284 -29.26 2.08 -18.09
C LYS A 284 -27.81 2.52 -18.32
N GLN A 285 -26.85 1.60 -18.30
CA GLN A 285 -25.44 1.93 -18.55
C GLN A 285 -25.19 2.32 -20.01
N ALA A 286 -25.86 1.70 -20.97
CA ALA A 286 -25.82 2.07 -22.37
C ALA A 286 -26.35 3.49 -22.58
N ALA A 287 -27.51 3.83 -22.00
CA ALA A 287 -28.04 5.19 -22.04
C ALA A 287 -27.07 6.22 -21.43
N LYS A 288 -26.45 5.91 -20.28
CA LYS A 288 -25.41 6.77 -19.70
C LYS A 288 -24.18 6.91 -20.58
N THR A 289 -23.76 5.82 -21.24
CA THR A 289 -22.63 5.82 -22.19
C THR A 289 -22.94 6.74 -23.36
N MET A 290 -24.15 6.67 -23.93
CA MET A 290 -24.57 7.56 -25.03
C MET A 290 -24.67 9.03 -24.58
N ASN A 291 -25.22 9.29 -23.39
CA ASN A 291 -25.26 10.65 -22.83
C ASN A 291 -23.85 11.20 -22.64
N PHE A 292 -22.92 10.40 -22.12
CA PHE A 292 -21.53 10.81 -21.95
C PHE A 292 -20.87 11.18 -23.28
N LEU A 293 -21.03 10.36 -24.31
CA LEU A 293 -20.50 10.65 -25.65
C LEU A 293 -21.07 11.97 -26.18
N THR A 294 -22.37 12.20 -26.01
CA THR A 294 -23.05 13.43 -26.43
C THR A 294 -22.53 14.65 -25.66
N GLU A 295 -22.47 14.57 -24.32
CA GLU A 295 -22.00 15.64 -23.44
C GLU A 295 -20.53 16.02 -23.71
N HIS A 296 -19.70 15.05 -24.11
CA HIS A 296 -18.28 15.27 -24.43
C HIS A 296 -18.03 15.55 -25.92
N GLY A 297 -19.09 15.70 -26.72
CA GLY A 297 -19.02 15.99 -28.16
C GLY A 297 -18.23 14.93 -28.93
N ILE A 298 -18.43 13.65 -28.60
CA ILE A 298 -17.78 12.51 -29.25
C ILE A 298 -18.76 11.91 -30.25
N GLY A 299 -18.56 12.23 -31.54
CA GLY A 299 -19.43 11.81 -32.64
C GLY A 299 -19.00 10.52 -33.32
N SER A 300 -17.78 10.05 -33.09
CA SER A 300 -17.26 8.83 -33.73
C SER A 300 -16.39 7.97 -32.80
N TYR A 301 -16.24 6.69 -33.16
CA TYR A 301 -15.36 5.77 -32.45
C TYR A 301 -13.89 6.24 -32.49
N GLY A 302 -13.43 6.74 -33.64
CA GLY A 302 -12.07 7.27 -33.78
C GLY A 302 -11.81 8.50 -32.90
N GLU A 303 -12.81 9.37 -32.70
CA GLU A 303 -12.72 10.48 -31.74
C GLU A 303 -12.60 9.99 -30.29
N LEU A 304 -13.36 8.94 -29.93
CA LEU A 304 -13.29 8.33 -28.60
C LEU A 304 -11.89 7.76 -28.34
N GLU A 305 -11.34 7.00 -29.28
CA GLU A 305 -9.99 6.43 -29.20
C GLU A 305 -8.91 7.50 -29.16
N SER A 306 -9.03 8.56 -29.98
CA SER A 306 -8.10 9.68 -29.98
C SER A 306 -8.08 10.40 -28.64
N LYS A 307 -9.25 10.71 -28.06
CA LYS A 307 -9.36 11.31 -26.73
C LYS A 307 -8.78 10.41 -25.64
N LEU A 308 -9.10 9.11 -25.65
CA LEU A 308 -8.54 8.15 -24.69
C LEU A 308 -7.01 8.05 -24.79
N THR A 309 -6.48 8.06 -26.01
CA THR A 309 -5.03 8.03 -26.26
C THR A 309 -4.36 9.29 -25.73
N ALA A 310 -4.93 10.47 -26.00
CA ALA A 310 -4.41 11.74 -25.48
C ALA A 310 -4.43 11.79 -23.94
N LEU A 311 -5.51 11.33 -23.31
CA LEU A 311 -5.63 11.26 -21.84
C LEU A 311 -4.62 10.28 -21.24
N SER A 312 -4.43 9.12 -21.86
CA SER A 312 -3.45 8.13 -21.43
C SER A 312 -2.02 8.65 -21.57
N ALA A 313 -1.70 9.31 -22.69
CA ALA A 313 -0.40 9.94 -22.90
C ALA A 313 -0.12 11.05 -21.86
N ARG A 314 -1.13 11.87 -21.53
CA ARG A 314 -1.02 12.89 -20.47
C ARG A 314 -0.77 12.27 -19.11
N ARG A 315 -1.51 11.21 -18.75
CA ARG A 315 -1.31 10.42 -17.52
C ARG A 315 0.13 9.89 -17.45
N ASP A 316 0.60 9.27 -18.53
CA ASP A 316 1.91 8.61 -18.56
C ASP A 316 3.05 9.62 -18.51
N THR A 317 2.92 10.74 -19.22
CA THR A 317 3.89 11.85 -19.18
C THR A 317 3.97 12.44 -17.77
N ALA A 318 2.83 12.76 -17.14
CA ALA A 318 2.83 13.27 -15.77
C ALA A 318 3.43 12.27 -14.78
N HIS A 319 3.18 10.97 -14.96
CA HIS A 319 3.78 9.93 -14.14
C HIS A 319 5.30 9.86 -14.30
N ALA A 320 5.79 9.91 -15.53
CA ALA A 320 7.23 9.91 -15.83
C ALA A 320 7.94 11.13 -15.23
N GLU A 321 7.36 12.32 -15.34
CA GLU A 321 7.93 13.54 -14.74
C GLU A 321 7.93 13.49 -13.20
N ILE A 322 6.87 12.96 -12.58
CA ILE A 322 6.86 12.72 -11.13
C ILE A 322 8.03 11.81 -10.75
N LYS A 323 8.32 10.75 -11.53
CA LYS A 323 9.44 9.84 -11.26
C LYS A 323 10.80 10.49 -11.44
N ARG A 324 10.97 11.36 -12.43
CA ARG A 324 12.19 12.15 -12.62
C ARG A 324 12.43 13.08 -11.43
N ILE A 325 11.40 13.80 -10.98
CA ILE A 325 11.46 14.69 -9.82
C ILE A 325 11.76 13.92 -8.53
N GLU A 326 11.13 12.76 -8.33
CA GLU A 326 11.42 11.89 -7.19
C GLU A 326 12.89 11.48 -7.15
N SER A 327 13.44 11.10 -8.30
CA SER A 327 14.85 10.68 -8.43
C SER A 327 15.80 11.86 -8.15
N ARG A 328 15.56 13.01 -8.78
CA ARG A 328 16.36 14.22 -8.56
C ARG A 328 16.32 14.71 -7.11
N SER A 329 15.15 14.65 -6.48
CA SER A 329 14.98 15.03 -5.07
C SER A 329 15.77 14.09 -4.13
N ALA A 330 15.82 12.80 -4.44
CA ALA A 330 16.59 11.82 -3.68
C ALA A 330 18.11 12.04 -3.81
N GLU A 331 18.59 12.27 -5.03
CA GLU A 331 19.99 12.63 -5.28
C GLU A 331 20.39 13.91 -4.55
N LEU A 332 19.57 14.96 -4.66
CA LEU A 332 19.83 16.23 -4.00
C LEU A 332 19.84 16.09 -2.48
N ALA A 333 18.94 15.27 -1.90
CA ALA A 333 18.93 14.98 -0.47
C ALA A 333 20.21 14.27 -0.02
N LEU A 334 20.78 13.37 -0.83
CA LEU A 334 22.08 12.74 -0.55
C LEU A 334 23.22 13.75 -0.59
N VAL A 335 23.25 14.62 -1.62
CA VAL A 335 24.25 15.69 -1.71
C VAL A 335 24.15 16.60 -0.49
N MET A 336 22.94 16.98 -0.06
CA MET A 336 22.71 17.77 1.14
C MET A 336 23.24 17.07 2.41
N LYS A 337 22.96 15.76 2.57
CA LYS A 337 23.46 14.96 3.69
C LYS A 337 24.99 15.02 3.77
N HIS A 338 25.68 14.68 2.67
CA HIS A 338 27.13 14.59 2.67
C HIS A 338 27.79 15.97 2.73
N ALA A 339 27.23 16.98 2.06
CA ALA A 339 27.72 18.36 2.13
C ALA A 339 27.57 18.96 3.54
N GLY A 340 26.46 18.67 4.23
CA GLY A 340 26.26 19.05 5.63
C GLY A 340 27.31 18.42 6.54
N THR A 341 27.48 17.10 6.43
CA THR A 341 28.48 16.34 7.20
C THR A 341 29.90 16.84 6.94
N TYR A 342 30.27 17.06 5.67
CA TYR A 342 31.57 17.61 5.28
C TYR A 342 31.82 18.96 5.93
N ARG A 343 30.87 19.92 5.82
CA ARG A 343 31.03 21.26 6.40
C ARG A 343 31.21 21.21 7.91
N GLN A 344 30.42 20.39 8.60
CA GLN A 344 30.46 20.28 10.06
C GLN A 344 31.76 19.66 10.56
N LEU A 345 32.28 18.64 9.87
CA LEU A 345 33.46 17.89 10.31
C LEU A 345 34.78 18.43 9.72
N LYS A 346 34.73 19.30 8.72
CA LYS A 346 35.92 19.91 8.09
C LYS A 346 36.90 20.54 9.09
N PRO A 347 36.46 21.35 10.08
CA PRO A 347 37.39 21.93 11.06
C PRO A 347 38.08 20.87 11.91
N LEU A 348 37.37 19.80 12.30
CA LEU A 348 37.95 18.69 13.06
C LEU A 348 38.97 17.92 12.22
N TYR A 349 38.63 17.63 10.96
CA TYR A 349 39.52 16.91 10.05
C TYR A 349 40.78 17.73 9.71
N ASP A 350 40.68 19.05 9.60
CA ASP A 350 41.84 19.92 9.41
C ASP A 350 42.80 19.88 10.61
N ARG A 351 42.27 19.78 11.84
CA ARG A 351 43.10 19.56 13.04
C ARG A 351 43.74 18.18 13.02
N TYR A 352 43.01 17.14 12.63
CA TYR A 352 43.55 15.78 12.47
C TYR A 352 44.74 15.78 11.49
N ARG A 353 44.60 16.43 10.32
CA ARG A 353 45.67 16.52 9.32
C ARG A 353 46.92 17.22 9.82
N ARG A 354 46.77 18.20 10.72
CA ARG A 354 47.85 19.00 11.32
C ARG A 354 48.37 18.44 12.65
N SER A 355 47.77 17.35 13.17
CA SER A 355 48.18 16.76 14.44
C SER A 355 49.56 16.11 14.31
N ASN A 356 50.43 16.35 15.31
CA ASN A 356 51.73 15.69 15.42
C ASN A 356 51.58 14.20 15.77
N ASP A 357 50.56 13.86 16.58
CA ASP A 357 50.21 12.48 16.95
C ASP A 357 48.85 12.15 16.34
N LYS A 358 48.87 11.60 15.12
CA LYS A 358 47.66 11.25 14.37
C LYS A 358 46.96 10.04 14.95
N GLU A 359 47.70 9.07 15.49
CA GLU A 359 47.13 7.83 16.01
C GLU A 359 46.32 8.09 17.29
N LYS A 360 46.86 8.88 18.21
CA LYS A 360 46.11 9.31 19.40
C LYS A 360 44.88 10.14 19.04
N PHE A 361 44.99 11.03 18.05
CA PHE A 361 43.85 11.83 17.59
C PHE A 361 42.76 10.94 16.97
N LEU A 362 43.16 9.97 16.12
CA LEU A 362 42.26 9.01 15.49
C LEU A 362 41.50 8.20 16.54
N ARG A 363 42.17 7.65 17.55
CA ARG A 363 41.51 6.89 18.62
C ARG A 363 40.43 7.67 19.38
N GLY A 364 40.54 9.00 19.46
CA GLY A 364 39.55 9.85 20.10
C GLY A 364 38.41 10.34 19.18
N HIS A 365 38.61 10.27 17.86
CA HIS A 365 37.73 10.88 16.85
C HIS A 365 37.48 9.98 15.64
N GLU A 366 37.61 8.66 15.81
CA GLU A 366 37.57 7.68 14.72
C GLU A 366 36.26 7.79 13.93
N GLY A 367 35.12 7.84 14.63
CA GLY A 367 33.81 7.99 14.01
C GLY A 367 33.66 9.27 13.20
N GLU A 368 34.07 10.42 13.74
CA GLU A 368 34.04 11.70 13.02
C GLU A 368 34.96 11.70 11.79
N ILE A 369 36.12 11.07 11.88
CA ILE A 369 37.05 10.94 10.75
C ILE A 369 36.46 10.05 9.66
N ILE A 370 35.92 8.88 10.02
CA ILE A 370 35.22 7.97 9.09
C ILE A 370 34.07 8.69 8.38
N LEU A 371 33.24 9.42 9.12
CA LEU A 371 32.11 10.19 8.56
C LEU A 371 32.57 11.25 7.57
N PHE A 372 33.65 11.98 7.89
CA PHE A 372 34.20 13.01 7.01
C PHE A 372 34.77 12.40 5.72
N GLU A 373 35.53 11.31 5.83
CA GLU A 373 36.12 10.61 4.68
C GLU A 373 35.04 10.01 3.79
N ALA A 374 34.04 9.35 4.38
CA ALA A 374 32.88 8.83 3.67
C ALA A 374 32.12 9.95 2.92
N ALA A 375 31.79 11.06 3.60
CA ALA A 375 31.14 12.19 2.97
C ALA A 375 31.96 12.80 1.82
N THR A 376 33.28 12.89 1.99
CA THR A 376 34.18 13.40 0.95
C THR A 376 34.21 12.50 -0.27
N ARG A 377 34.29 11.18 -0.07
CA ARG A 377 34.25 10.17 -1.15
C ARG A 377 32.93 10.25 -1.92
N GLU A 378 31.83 10.33 -1.20
CA GLU A 378 30.49 10.38 -1.79
C GLU A 378 30.23 11.67 -2.58
N LEU A 379 30.64 12.83 -2.07
CA LEU A 379 30.54 14.10 -2.80
C LEU A 379 31.34 14.07 -4.12
N LYS A 380 32.52 13.45 -4.13
CA LYS A 380 33.31 13.25 -5.35
C LYS A 380 32.61 12.31 -6.32
N ARG A 381 32.09 11.16 -5.84
CA ARG A 381 31.35 10.18 -6.65
C ARG A 381 30.13 10.80 -7.33
N MET A 382 29.42 11.67 -6.64
CA MET A 382 28.24 12.37 -7.15
C MET A 382 28.57 13.62 -8.00
N GLY A 383 29.85 13.94 -8.24
CA GLY A 383 30.24 15.13 -8.99
C GLY A 383 29.88 16.46 -8.32
N ALA A 384 29.64 16.48 -7.01
CA ALA A 384 29.20 17.65 -6.24
C ALA A 384 30.36 18.51 -5.72
N VAL A 385 31.43 18.64 -6.53
CA VAL A 385 32.60 19.47 -6.23
C VAL A 385 32.78 20.46 -7.39
N PRO A 386 32.72 21.79 -7.15
CA PRO A 386 32.62 22.48 -5.86
C PRO A 386 31.28 22.26 -5.13
N LEU A 387 31.31 22.32 -3.79
CA LEU A 387 30.14 22.00 -2.95
C LEU A 387 28.99 23.02 -3.17
N PRO A 388 27.78 22.58 -3.56
CA PRO A 388 26.62 23.46 -3.70
C PRO A 388 26.21 24.10 -2.38
N THR A 389 25.75 25.36 -2.38
CA THR A 389 25.34 26.05 -1.15
C THR A 389 24.09 25.42 -0.54
N THR A 390 23.98 25.46 0.80
CA THR A 390 22.80 24.92 1.51
C THR A 390 21.49 25.59 1.04
N GLU A 391 21.52 26.91 0.84
CA GLU A 391 20.34 27.67 0.39
C GLU A 391 19.93 27.36 -1.06
N SER A 392 20.90 27.12 -1.96
CA SER A 392 20.61 26.70 -3.33
C SER A 392 19.92 25.34 -3.36
N MET A 393 20.43 24.35 -2.62
CA MET A 393 19.84 23.01 -2.58
C MET A 393 18.46 23.01 -1.93
N LYS A 394 18.24 23.80 -0.87
CA LYS A 394 16.91 23.95 -0.25
C LYS A 394 15.90 24.56 -1.22
N THR A 395 16.30 25.60 -1.95
CA THR A 395 15.46 26.26 -2.96
C THR A 395 15.09 25.28 -4.08
N GLU A 396 16.07 24.53 -4.61
CA GLU A 396 15.81 23.52 -5.65
C GLU A 396 14.85 22.43 -5.14
N LEU A 397 15.04 21.92 -3.91
CA LEU A 397 14.15 20.93 -3.32
C LEU A 397 12.73 21.46 -3.12
N ALA A 398 12.58 22.73 -2.71
CA ALA A 398 11.27 23.37 -2.57
C ALA A 398 10.55 23.48 -3.92
N ASN A 399 11.26 23.89 -4.98
CA ASN A 399 10.72 23.99 -6.34
C ASN A 399 10.31 22.61 -6.87
N LEU A 400 11.15 21.59 -6.69
CA LEU A 400 10.85 20.20 -7.07
C LEU A 400 9.60 19.67 -6.35
N ASN A 401 9.43 19.98 -5.06
CA ASN A 401 8.25 19.56 -4.32
C ASN A 401 6.97 20.27 -4.82
N ALA A 402 7.02 21.58 -5.07
CA ALA A 402 5.88 22.32 -5.60
C ALA A 402 5.46 21.80 -6.99
N GLU A 403 6.44 21.53 -7.86
CA GLU A 403 6.23 20.93 -9.18
C GLU A 403 5.60 19.53 -9.07
N LYS A 404 6.11 18.69 -8.17
CA LYS A 404 5.57 17.35 -7.90
C LYS A 404 4.11 17.42 -7.45
N GLU A 405 3.76 18.35 -6.56
CA GLU A 405 2.37 18.51 -6.09
C GLU A 405 1.43 18.89 -7.23
N ARG A 406 1.85 19.78 -8.13
CA ARG A 406 1.11 20.14 -9.34
C ARG A 406 0.90 18.93 -10.25
N LEU A 407 1.98 18.21 -10.59
CA LEU A 407 1.92 17.03 -11.46
C LEU A 407 1.10 15.90 -10.85
N LEU A 408 1.11 15.74 -9.52
CA LEU A 408 0.27 14.74 -8.84
C LEU A 408 -1.22 15.04 -8.98
N ALA A 409 -1.62 16.31 -8.97
CA ALA A 409 -3.01 16.70 -9.21
C ALA A 409 -3.41 16.39 -10.66
N GLU A 410 -2.56 16.75 -11.61
CA GLU A 410 -2.74 16.46 -13.04
C GLU A 410 -2.82 14.96 -13.32
N TYR A 411 -1.88 14.17 -12.80
CA TYR A 411 -1.87 12.71 -12.94
C TYR A 411 -3.16 12.08 -12.40
N LYS A 412 -3.65 12.53 -11.24
CA LYS A 412 -4.91 12.01 -10.65
C LYS A 412 -6.12 12.34 -11.52
N ALA A 413 -6.19 13.56 -12.07
CA ALA A 413 -7.26 13.96 -12.97
C ALA A 413 -7.22 13.13 -14.25
N ALA A 414 -6.09 13.13 -14.96
CA ALA A 414 -5.91 12.39 -16.21
C ALA A 414 -6.15 10.88 -16.04
N ARG A 415 -5.70 10.28 -14.92
CA ARG A 415 -5.97 8.87 -14.61
C ARG A 415 -7.46 8.59 -14.43
N THR A 416 -8.19 9.48 -13.75
CA THR A 416 -9.62 9.31 -13.50
C THR A 416 -10.40 9.42 -14.80
N GLU A 417 -10.08 10.43 -15.62
CA GLU A 417 -10.68 10.63 -16.94
C GLU A 417 -10.37 9.47 -17.89
N ALA A 418 -9.10 9.03 -17.98
CA ALA A 418 -8.73 7.90 -18.81
C ALA A 418 -9.48 6.62 -18.43
N GLN A 419 -9.70 6.38 -17.13
CA GLN A 419 -10.46 5.21 -16.66
C GLN A 419 -11.95 5.28 -17.04
N GLU A 420 -12.54 6.47 -17.01
CA GLU A 420 -13.93 6.68 -17.42
C GLU A 420 -14.09 6.52 -18.93
N TYR A 421 -13.19 7.11 -19.72
CA TYR A 421 -13.14 6.93 -21.17
C TYR A 421 -12.90 5.48 -21.60
N ASP A 422 -12.02 4.76 -20.90
CA ASP A 422 -11.79 3.33 -21.13
C ASP A 422 -13.05 2.50 -20.84
N THR A 423 -13.78 2.82 -19.76
CA THR A 423 -15.07 2.17 -19.45
C THR A 423 -16.11 2.45 -20.53
N VAL A 424 -16.18 3.71 -21.01
CA VAL A 424 -17.07 4.11 -22.10
C VAL A 424 -16.70 3.39 -23.40
N LYS A 425 -15.41 3.31 -23.75
CA LYS A 425 -14.93 2.56 -24.91
C LYS A 425 -15.32 1.09 -24.83
N GLN A 426 -15.08 0.42 -23.71
CA GLN A 426 -15.47 -0.98 -23.52
C GLN A 426 -16.98 -1.19 -23.64
N ASN A 427 -17.80 -0.24 -23.16
CA ASN A 427 -19.24 -0.28 -23.36
C ASN A 427 -19.64 -0.09 -24.82
N VAL A 428 -19.00 0.85 -25.54
CA VAL A 428 -19.22 1.04 -26.99
C VAL A 428 -18.82 -0.21 -27.76
N ASP A 429 -17.66 -0.80 -27.47
CA ASP A 429 -17.20 -2.06 -28.06
C ASP A 429 -18.26 -3.16 -27.85
N ALA A 430 -18.76 -3.32 -26.62
CA ALA A 430 -19.80 -4.30 -26.33
C ALA A 430 -21.15 -4.02 -27.02
N LEU A 431 -21.50 -2.76 -27.28
CA LEU A 431 -22.71 -2.38 -28.01
C LEU A 431 -22.57 -2.58 -29.53
N LEU A 432 -21.38 -2.37 -30.08
CA LEU A 432 -21.06 -2.59 -31.49
C LEU A 432 -20.86 -4.07 -31.82
N THR A 433 -20.44 -4.87 -30.84
CA THR A 433 -20.32 -6.32 -30.97
C THR A 433 -21.71 -6.94 -30.96
N VAL A 434 -22.39 -6.94 -32.12
CA VAL A 434 -23.71 -7.54 -32.28
C VAL A 434 -23.62 -9.05 -31.96
N PRO A 435 -24.42 -9.57 -31.01
CA PRO A 435 -24.55 -11.01 -30.84
C PRO A 435 -25.18 -11.61 -32.11
N LYS A 436 -24.53 -12.61 -32.71
CA LYS A 436 -24.93 -13.29 -33.96
C LYS A 436 -26.41 -13.74 -34.03
N GLU A 437 -27.11 -13.81 -32.89
CA GLU A 437 -28.53 -14.16 -32.82
C GLU A 437 -29.46 -13.09 -33.41
N GLN A 438 -29.13 -11.79 -33.32
CA GLN A 438 -29.97 -10.73 -33.92
C GLN A 438 -29.81 -10.65 -35.44
N GLU A 439 -28.67 -11.07 -35.98
CA GLU A 439 -28.43 -11.18 -37.43
C GLU A 439 -29.17 -12.38 -38.04
N GLN A 440 -29.29 -13.49 -37.30
CA GLN A 440 -30.10 -14.63 -37.69
C GLN A 440 -31.61 -14.33 -37.64
N GLN A 441 -32.09 -13.61 -36.62
CA GLN A 441 -33.50 -13.19 -36.55
C GLN A 441 -33.87 -12.17 -37.63
N ARG A 442 -33.01 -11.18 -37.92
CA ARG A 442 -33.24 -10.23 -39.02
C ARG A 442 -33.20 -10.89 -40.40
N ARG A 443 -32.39 -11.94 -40.60
CA ARG A 443 -32.40 -12.73 -41.84
C ARG A 443 -33.68 -13.56 -41.99
N HIS A 444 -34.23 -14.07 -40.89
CA HIS A 444 -35.48 -14.84 -40.90
C HIS A 444 -36.76 -14.00 -41.03
N GLU A 445 -36.73 -12.71 -40.72
CA GLU A 445 -37.88 -11.79 -40.89
C GLU A 445 -37.90 -11.08 -42.26
N LEU A 446 -36.85 -11.24 -43.07
CA LEU A 446 -36.72 -10.70 -44.43
C LEU A 446 -36.83 -11.76 -45.54
N GLU A 447 -36.97 -13.04 -45.16
CA GLU A 447 -37.40 -14.16 -46.01
C GLU A 447 -38.88 -14.46 -45.73
#